data_AF-A0A6A6SZU9-F1
#
_entry.id   AF-A0A6A6SZU9-F1
#
_cell.length_a   1.000
_cell.length_b   1.000
_cell.length_c   1.000
_cell.angle_alpha   90.00
_cell.angle_beta   90.00
_cell.angle_gamma   90.00
#
_symmetry.space_group_name_H-M   'P 1'
#
loop_
_entity.id
_entity.type
_entity.pdbx_description
1 polymer ?
#
loop_
_entity_poly.entity_id
_entity_poly.type
_entity_poly.pdbx_seq_one_letter_code
_entity_poly.pdbx_strand_id
1 'polypeptide(L)'
;YTYPDLLKDYESQPPLPQERLPNLSLKPVPTGVLSKTYTEFADPIIKDGSHPSFEVHIYFNIDDPEEKEYAYKLHERIRREFPELKIYCILETPWASHTAEMWEVNVHTPAQFGAFIPWLVINRGPLGCFMHPNTGDEIRDHVQRFTLFG
;
A
#
# COMPACT_ATOMS: atom_id res chain seq x y z
N TYR A 1 11.53 8.17 -17.41
CA TYR A 1 10.09 7.82 -17.34
C TYR A 1 9.28 8.97 -17.90
N THR A 2 8.12 8.68 -18.49
CA THR A 2 7.10 9.67 -18.80
C THR A 2 6.04 9.66 -17.70
N TYR A 3 5.48 10.83 -17.43
CA TYR A 3 4.35 11.01 -16.53
C TYR A 3 3.15 11.39 -17.38
N PRO A 4 2.03 10.65 -17.29
CA PRO A 4 0.82 11.02 -18.01
C PRO A 4 0.31 12.37 -17.51
N ASP A 5 -0.35 13.11 -18.39
CA ASP A 5 -1.09 14.30 -17.99
C ASP A 5 -2.25 13.88 -17.07
N LEU A 6 -2.23 14.37 -15.83
CA LEU A 6 -3.24 14.04 -14.81
C LEU A 6 -4.60 14.68 -15.10
N LEU A 7 -4.65 15.65 -16.04
CA LEU A 7 -5.88 16.35 -16.43
C LEU A 7 -6.39 15.93 -17.81
N LYS A 8 -5.86 14.85 -18.41
CA LYS A 8 -6.15 14.36 -19.77
C LYS A 8 -7.64 14.07 -20.09
N ASP A 9 -8.50 14.01 -19.09
CA ASP A 9 -9.95 13.81 -19.25
C ASP A 9 -10.78 14.95 -18.64
N TYR A 10 -10.13 16.03 -18.23
CA TYR A 10 -10.71 17.17 -17.51
C TYR A 10 -10.56 18.50 -18.24
N GLU A 11 -9.94 18.54 -19.42
CA GLU A 11 -9.57 19.78 -20.11
C GLU A 11 -10.79 20.61 -20.55
N SER A 12 -11.91 19.95 -20.84
CA SER A 12 -13.16 20.62 -21.21
C SER A 12 -14.02 21.03 -20.01
N GLN A 13 -13.62 20.68 -18.78
CA GLN A 13 -14.39 20.99 -17.58
C GLN A 13 -14.21 22.47 -17.19
N PRO A 14 -15.24 23.09 -16.59
CA PRO A 14 -15.10 24.44 -16.07
C PRO A 14 -14.05 24.48 -14.95
N PRO A 15 -13.39 25.63 -14.72
CA PRO A 15 -12.42 25.77 -13.64
C PRO A 15 -13.07 25.50 -12.27
N LEU A 16 -12.33 24.83 -11.40
CA LEU A 16 -12.78 24.54 -10.04
C LEU A 16 -12.87 25.83 -9.20
N PRO A 17 -13.86 25.94 -8.31
CA PRO A 17 -13.97 27.09 -7.40
C PRO A 17 -12.80 27.09 -6.39
N GLN A 18 -12.38 28.30 -6.00
CA GLN A 18 -11.31 28.51 -5.01
C GLN A 18 -11.83 29.00 -3.65
N GLU A 19 -13.14 28.92 -3.42
CA GLU A 19 -13.78 29.29 -2.14
C GLU A 19 -13.25 28.39 -1.01
N ARG A 20 -12.72 29.00 0.06
CA ARG A 20 -12.18 28.30 1.23
C ARG A 20 -13.18 28.31 2.38
N LEU A 21 -13.26 27.19 3.10
CA LEU A 21 -13.99 27.07 4.36
C LEU A 21 -13.11 27.54 5.54
N PRO A 22 -13.68 27.83 6.72
CA PRO A 22 -12.92 28.31 7.89
C PRO A 22 -11.81 27.36 8.37
N ASN A 23 -11.91 26.06 8.05
CA ASN A 23 -10.92 25.05 8.37
C ASN A 23 -9.81 24.91 7.30
N LEU A 24 -9.68 25.88 6.40
CA LEU A 24 -8.71 25.93 5.28
C LEU A 24 -8.95 24.93 4.15
N SER A 25 -9.97 24.08 4.22
CA SER A 25 -10.36 23.21 3.10
C SER A 25 -11.05 24.01 1.98
N LEU A 26 -10.91 23.55 0.74
CA LEU A 26 -11.69 24.09 -0.38
C LEU A 26 -13.13 23.58 -0.28
N LYS A 27 -14.09 24.41 -0.66
CA LYS A 27 -15.48 23.99 -0.77
C LYS A 27 -15.59 22.89 -1.84
N PRO A 28 -16.10 21.69 -1.49
CA PRO A 28 -16.18 20.59 -2.44
C PRO A 28 -17.18 20.90 -3.55
N VAL A 29 -16.95 20.30 -4.72
CA VAL A 29 -17.88 20.30 -5.86
C VAL A 29 -18.41 18.87 -6.03
N PRO A 30 -19.54 18.52 -5.39
CA PRO A 30 -20.06 17.16 -5.46
C PRO A 30 -20.54 16.84 -6.88
N THR A 31 -20.04 15.75 -7.45
CA THR A 31 -20.53 15.20 -8.72
C THR A 31 -21.71 14.26 -8.53
N GLY A 32 -22.02 13.88 -7.28
CA GLY A 32 -23.03 12.88 -6.94
C GLY A 32 -22.59 11.43 -7.16
N VAL A 33 -21.37 11.21 -7.65
CA VAL A 33 -20.82 9.88 -7.95
C VAL A 33 -19.44 9.76 -7.32
N LEU A 34 -19.17 8.64 -6.63
CA LEU A 34 -17.85 8.36 -6.07
C LEU A 34 -16.85 8.00 -7.16
N SER A 35 -15.56 8.24 -6.89
CA SER A 35 -14.49 7.73 -7.74
C SER A 35 -14.60 6.20 -7.86
N LYS A 36 -14.34 5.66 -9.06
CA LYS A 36 -14.20 4.21 -9.26
C LYS A 36 -13.14 3.58 -8.35
N THR A 37 -12.17 4.39 -7.89
CA THR A 37 -11.10 3.95 -7.00
C THR A 37 -11.57 3.43 -5.63
N TYR A 38 -12.83 3.71 -5.26
CA TYR A 38 -13.44 3.10 -4.07
C TYR A 38 -13.69 1.60 -4.23
N THR A 39 -13.85 1.11 -5.45
CA THR A 39 -14.21 -0.28 -5.74
C THR A 39 -13.12 -1.06 -6.49
N GLU A 40 -12.24 -0.36 -7.21
CA GLU A 40 -11.11 -0.96 -7.93
C GLU A 40 -9.84 -0.11 -7.78
N PHE A 41 -8.65 -0.67 -7.94
CA PHE A 41 -7.44 0.15 -7.96
C PHE A 41 -7.31 0.96 -9.25
N ALA A 42 -6.61 2.10 -9.21
CA ALA A 42 -6.33 2.90 -10.39
C ALA A 42 -5.36 2.18 -11.35
N ASP A 43 -5.51 2.43 -12.65
CA ASP A 43 -4.53 1.95 -13.62
C ASP A 43 -3.16 2.60 -13.38
N PRO A 44 -2.04 1.89 -13.63
CA PRO A 44 -1.92 0.60 -14.32
C PRO A 44 -1.80 -0.63 -13.39
N ILE A 45 -2.38 -0.60 -12.18
CA ILE A 45 -2.31 -1.75 -11.27
C ILE A 45 -2.95 -2.99 -11.91
N ILE A 46 -2.29 -4.15 -11.76
CA ILE A 46 -2.78 -5.46 -12.23
C ILE A 46 -3.95 -5.90 -11.33
N LYS A 47 -5.09 -6.25 -11.95
CA LYS A 47 -6.35 -6.55 -11.25
C LYS A 47 -6.97 -7.90 -11.65
N ASP A 48 -6.28 -8.67 -12.50
CA ASP A 48 -6.78 -9.94 -13.05
C ASP A 48 -6.59 -11.14 -12.12
N GLY A 49 -6.01 -10.91 -10.94
CA GLY A 49 -5.72 -11.95 -9.94
C GLY A 49 -4.45 -12.75 -10.20
N SER A 50 -3.70 -12.45 -11.28
CA SER A 50 -2.40 -13.10 -11.55
C SER A 50 -1.33 -12.68 -10.54
N HIS A 51 -1.43 -11.47 -10.00
CA HIS A 51 -0.53 -10.87 -9.02
C HIS A 51 -1.34 -10.16 -7.93
N PRO A 52 -0.78 -9.97 -6.72
CA PRO A 52 -1.35 -9.03 -5.78
C PRO A 52 -1.28 -7.61 -6.33
N SER A 53 -2.29 -6.79 -6.04
CA SER A 53 -2.31 -5.38 -6.45
C SER A 53 -1.22 -4.57 -5.75
N PHE A 54 -0.97 -4.90 -4.48
CA PHE A 54 0.15 -4.40 -3.68
C PHE A 54 0.78 -5.53 -2.87
N GLU A 55 2.09 -5.45 -2.71
CA GLU A 55 2.86 -6.29 -1.81
C GLU A 55 3.38 -5.42 -0.65
N VAL A 56 3.21 -5.92 0.57
CA VAL A 56 3.69 -5.25 1.78
C VAL A 56 4.74 -6.14 2.42
N HIS A 57 5.99 -5.69 2.36
CA HIS A 57 7.15 -6.35 2.93
C HIS A 57 7.46 -5.73 4.29
N ILE A 58 7.39 -6.54 5.34
CA ILE A 58 7.63 -6.10 6.72
C ILE A 58 8.98 -6.66 7.14
N TYR A 59 9.93 -5.77 7.46
CA TYR A 59 11.30 -6.12 7.80
C TYR A 59 11.53 -6.07 9.30
N PHE A 60 12.49 -6.86 9.75
CA PHE A 60 12.97 -6.83 11.12
C PHE A 60 14.45 -7.19 11.16
N ASN A 61 15.15 -6.82 12.22
CA ASN A 61 16.51 -7.28 12.48
C ASN A 61 16.47 -8.56 13.33
N ILE A 62 16.97 -9.68 12.79
CA ILE A 62 17.00 -10.94 13.54
C ILE A 62 17.99 -10.96 14.71
N ASP A 63 19.03 -10.13 14.66
CA ASP A 63 20.03 -10.00 15.71
C ASP A 63 19.56 -9.11 16.88
N ASP A 64 18.43 -8.41 16.71
CA ASP A 64 17.74 -7.70 17.79
C ASP A 64 16.65 -8.60 18.39
N PRO A 65 16.81 -9.11 19.63
CA PRO A 65 15.85 -10.01 20.24
C PRO A 65 14.46 -9.40 20.43
N GLU A 66 14.36 -8.10 20.71
CA GLU A 66 13.08 -7.43 20.93
C GLU A 66 12.34 -7.25 19.60
N GLU A 67 13.07 -6.82 18.56
CA GLU A 67 12.51 -6.67 17.22
C GLU A 67 12.08 -8.03 16.64
N LYS A 68 12.90 -9.07 16.81
CA LYS A 68 12.56 -10.44 16.44
C LYS A 68 11.31 -10.93 17.15
N GLU A 69 11.23 -10.81 18.47
CA GLU A 69 10.04 -11.25 19.22
C GLU A 69 8.78 -10.49 18.76
N TYR A 70 8.90 -9.18 18.52
CA TYR A 70 7.82 -8.37 18.02
C TYR A 70 7.36 -8.79 16.62
N ALA A 71 8.31 -9.03 15.70
CA ALA A 71 8.04 -9.49 14.34
C ALA A 71 7.23 -10.79 14.32
N TYR A 72 7.63 -11.77 15.13
CA TYR A 72 6.93 -13.05 15.23
C TYR A 72 5.50 -12.88 15.80
N LYS A 73 5.32 -12.03 16.82
CA LYS A 73 3.99 -11.73 17.38
C LYS A 73 3.12 -10.97 16.39
N LEU A 74 3.69 -10.01 15.66
CA LEU A 74 2.97 -9.25 14.64
C LEU A 74 2.53 -10.17 13.50
N HIS A 75 3.41 -11.05 13.02
CA HIS A 75 3.09 -12.05 12.01
C HIS A 75 1.90 -12.92 12.43
N GLU A 76 1.95 -13.46 13.66
CA GLU A 76 0.83 -14.22 14.21
C GLU A 76 -0.44 -13.37 14.29
N ARG A 77 -0.35 -12.12 14.75
CA ARG A 77 -1.52 -11.25 14.88
C ARG A 77 -2.14 -10.94 13.53
N ILE A 78 -1.35 -10.63 12.50
CA ILE A 78 -1.85 -10.38 11.14
C ILE A 78 -2.64 -11.61 10.66
N ARG A 79 -2.11 -12.83 10.87
CA ARG A 79 -2.79 -14.07 10.48
C ARG A 79 -4.09 -14.35 11.24
N ARG A 80 -4.23 -13.84 12.47
CA ARG A 80 -5.46 -13.96 13.27
C ARG A 80 -6.48 -12.88 12.92
N GLU A 81 -6.03 -11.66 12.63
CA GLU A 81 -6.87 -10.51 12.34
C GLU A 81 -7.40 -10.52 10.90
N PHE A 82 -6.54 -10.92 9.95
CA PHE A 82 -6.81 -10.92 8.52
C PHE A 82 -6.57 -12.31 7.91
N PRO A 83 -7.29 -13.36 8.37
CA PRO A 83 -7.11 -14.72 7.85
C PRO A 83 -7.41 -14.86 6.35
N GLU A 84 -8.11 -13.89 5.76
CA GLU A 84 -8.43 -13.79 4.34
C GLU A 84 -7.29 -13.25 3.47
N LEU A 85 -6.25 -12.64 4.06
CA LEU A 85 -5.09 -12.17 3.30
C LEU A 85 -4.10 -13.30 3.07
N LYS A 86 -3.46 -13.29 1.90
CA LYS A 86 -2.33 -14.19 1.62
C LYS A 86 -1.10 -13.62 2.33
N ILE A 87 -0.64 -14.34 3.34
CA ILE A 87 0.48 -13.98 4.21
C ILE A 87 1.56 -15.04 4.07
N TYR A 88 2.78 -14.63 3.76
CA TYR A 88 3.90 -15.55 3.56
C TYR A 88 4.59 -15.91 4.88
N CYS A 89 5.42 -16.95 4.84
CA CYS A 89 6.28 -17.33 5.96
C CYS A 89 7.30 -16.23 6.26
N ILE A 90 7.76 -16.18 7.51
CA ILE A 90 8.92 -15.37 7.89
C ILE A 90 10.16 -15.94 7.21
N LEU A 91 10.90 -15.07 6.53
CA LEU A 91 12.22 -15.32 5.98
C LEU A 91 13.26 -14.76 6.95
N GLU A 92 13.98 -15.65 7.63
CA GLU A 92 15.06 -15.30 8.57
C GLU A 92 16.42 -15.04 7.89
N THR A 93 16.46 -15.04 6.56
CA THR A 93 17.65 -14.70 5.77
C THR A 93 17.25 -13.93 4.52
N PRO A 94 18.10 -13.02 4.01
CA PRO A 94 17.87 -12.32 2.75
C PRO A 94 17.48 -13.25 1.60
N TRP A 95 16.53 -12.81 0.77
CA TRP A 95 16.05 -13.58 -0.37
C TRP A 95 15.72 -12.65 -1.55
N ALA A 96 16.15 -13.04 -2.75
CA ALA A 96 15.97 -12.26 -3.97
C ALA A 96 16.45 -10.79 -3.82
N SER A 97 15.58 -9.81 -4.02
CA SER A 97 15.87 -8.38 -3.90
C SER A 97 15.83 -7.85 -2.45
N HIS A 98 15.41 -8.68 -1.49
CA HIS A 98 15.24 -8.30 -0.09
C HIS A 98 16.53 -8.54 0.69
N THR A 99 17.10 -7.47 1.26
CA THR A 99 18.42 -7.48 1.89
C THR A 99 18.41 -7.71 3.41
N ALA A 100 17.24 -7.92 4.01
CA ALA A 100 17.04 -8.14 5.44
C ALA A 100 15.93 -9.17 5.67
N GLU A 101 15.78 -9.63 6.92
CA GLU A 101 14.75 -10.58 7.31
C GLU A 101 13.36 -9.95 7.19
N MET A 102 12.41 -10.69 6.63
CA MET A 102 11.10 -10.12 6.30
C MET A 102 10.01 -11.17 6.14
N TRP A 103 8.77 -10.70 5.99
CA TRP A 103 7.71 -11.44 5.34
C TRP A 103 6.84 -10.53 4.47
N GLU A 104 6.11 -11.13 3.54
CA GLU A 104 5.21 -10.45 2.61
C GLU A 104 3.75 -10.66 2.99
N VAL A 105 2.93 -9.62 2.78
CA VAL A 105 1.46 -9.67 2.85
C VAL A 105 0.87 -9.10 1.56
N ASN A 106 -0.04 -9.85 0.95
CA ASN A 106 -0.65 -9.49 -0.33
C ASN A 106 -1.97 -8.76 -0.15
N VAL A 107 -2.14 -7.68 -0.89
CA VAL A 107 -3.37 -6.88 -0.94
C VAL A 107 -3.88 -6.86 -2.37
N HIS A 108 -5.14 -7.26 -2.56
CA HIS A 108 -5.77 -7.40 -3.88
C HIS A 108 -6.88 -6.38 -4.14
N THR A 109 -7.55 -5.86 -3.11
CA THR A 109 -8.69 -4.93 -3.27
C THR A 109 -8.52 -3.62 -2.50
N PRO A 110 -9.18 -2.52 -2.93
CA PRO A 110 -9.21 -1.26 -2.16
C PRO A 110 -9.75 -1.43 -0.74
N ALA A 111 -10.70 -2.35 -0.53
CA ALA A 111 -11.23 -2.65 0.80
C ALA A 111 -10.15 -3.30 1.70
N GLN A 112 -9.39 -4.25 1.18
CA GLN A 112 -8.26 -4.84 1.90
C GLN A 112 -7.19 -3.78 2.21
N PHE A 113 -6.85 -2.91 1.25
CA PHE A 113 -5.89 -1.83 1.47
C PHE A 113 -6.36 -0.87 2.57
N GLY A 114 -7.62 -0.43 2.50
CA GLY A 114 -8.23 0.48 3.47
C GLY A 114 -8.37 -0.12 4.87
N ALA A 115 -8.44 -1.44 5.00
CA ALA A 115 -8.48 -2.12 6.29
C ALA A 115 -7.07 -2.42 6.83
N PHE A 116 -6.23 -3.06 6.02
CA PHE A 116 -4.93 -3.57 6.44
C PHE A 116 -3.89 -2.47 6.65
N ILE A 117 -3.77 -1.52 5.73
CA ILE A 117 -2.69 -0.52 5.80
C ILE A 117 -2.83 0.39 7.03
N PRO A 118 -4.01 0.98 7.33
CA PRO A 118 -4.16 1.76 8.56
C PRO A 118 -3.96 0.93 9.82
N TRP A 119 -4.41 -0.32 9.83
CA TRP A 119 -4.18 -1.23 10.95
C TRP A 119 -2.68 -1.51 11.15
N LEU A 120 -1.94 -1.78 10.08
CA LEU A 120 -0.50 -2.04 10.12
C LEU A 120 0.26 -0.81 10.62
N VAL A 121 -0.08 0.39 10.14
CA VAL A 121 0.53 1.65 10.59
C VAL A 121 0.46 1.81 12.11
N ILE A 122 -0.63 1.38 12.74
CA ILE A 122 -0.81 1.45 14.20
C ILE A 122 -0.10 0.30 14.93
N ASN A 123 -0.07 -0.90 14.35
CA ASN A 123 0.32 -2.13 15.07
C ASN A 123 1.72 -2.66 14.71
N ARG A 124 2.42 -2.07 13.73
CA ARG A 124 3.74 -2.58 13.29
C ARG A 124 4.89 -2.34 14.27
N GLY A 125 4.68 -1.53 15.32
CA GLY A 125 5.69 -1.23 16.31
C GLY A 125 6.98 -0.68 15.68
N PRO A 126 8.17 -1.22 16.02
CA PRO A 126 9.44 -0.72 15.51
C PRO A 126 9.75 -1.15 14.05
N LEU A 127 8.93 -2.02 13.45
CA LEU A 127 9.28 -2.71 12.21
C LEU A 127 9.13 -1.83 10.97
N GLY A 128 10.19 -1.70 10.19
CA GLY A 128 10.16 -1.01 8.90
C GLY A 128 9.32 -1.78 7.88
N CYS A 129 8.53 -1.07 7.08
CA CYS A 129 7.71 -1.71 6.03
C CYS A 129 7.93 -1.03 4.67
N PHE A 130 8.10 -1.84 3.63
CA PHE A 130 8.18 -1.42 2.23
C PHE A 130 6.97 -1.96 1.48
N MET A 131 6.21 -1.08 0.86
CA MET A 131 5.06 -1.45 0.05
C MET A 131 5.24 -0.95 -1.37
N HIS A 132 4.93 -1.78 -2.36
CA HIS A 132 4.88 -1.36 -3.75
C HIS A 132 3.64 -1.93 -4.45
N PRO A 133 3.14 -1.26 -5.50
CA PRO A 133 2.10 -1.85 -6.36
C PRO A 133 2.71 -2.89 -7.30
N ASN A 134 1.86 -3.66 -7.96
CA ASN A 134 2.22 -4.40 -9.17
C ASN A 134 1.51 -3.82 -10.39
N THR A 135 2.28 -3.30 -11.35
CA THR A 135 1.77 -2.65 -12.55
C THR A 135 2.29 -3.24 -13.86
N GLY A 136 3.16 -4.25 -13.76
CA GLY A 136 3.89 -4.81 -14.89
C GLY A 136 5.21 -4.08 -15.22
N ASP A 137 5.57 -3.04 -14.45
CA ASP A 137 6.86 -2.34 -14.52
C ASP A 137 7.59 -2.49 -13.18
N GLU A 138 8.19 -3.66 -12.95
CA GLU A 138 8.79 -4.07 -11.68
C GLU A 138 9.80 -3.04 -11.13
N ILE A 139 10.70 -2.53 -11.97
CA ILE A 139 11.72 -1.57 -11.56
C ILE A 139 11.07 -0.26 -11.08
N ARG A 140 10.09 0.25 -11.84
CA ARG A 140 9.41 1.49 -11.45
C ARG A 140 8.57 1.30 -10.19
N ASP A 141 7.96 0.13 -10.04
CA ASP A 141 7.17 -0.21 -8.87
C ASP A 141 8.03 -0.18 -7.60
N HIS A 142 9.23 -0.77 -7.65
CA HIS A 142 10.15 -0.81 -6.51
C HIS A 142 10.92 0.49 -6.24
N VAL A 143 11.17 1.33 -7.26
CA VAL A 143 12.06 2.50 -7.13
C VAL A 143 11.31 3.83 -7.09
N GLN A 144 10.10 3.92 -7.65
CA GLN A 144 9.36 5.19 -7.73
C GLN A 144 7.95 5.14 -7.15
N ARG A 145 7.29 3.99 -7.18
CA ARG A 145 5.91 3.85 -6.69
C ARG A 145 5.83 3.16 -5.33
N PHE A 146 6.97 2.89 -4.72
CA PHE A 146 7.01 2.34 -3.38
C PHE A 146 6.57 3.39 -2.35
N THR A 147 6.14 2.88 -1.20
CA THR A 147 5.84 3.66 0.00
C THR A 147 6.55 2.98 1.17
N LEU A 148 7.18 3.78 2.02
CA LEU A 148 7.79 3.31 3.27
C LEU A 148 6.91 3.71 4.45
N PHE A 149 6.77 2.78 5.39
CA PHE A 149 6.28 3.08 6.72
C PHE A 149 7.48 2.98 7.67
N GLY A 150 7.83 4.10 8.31
CA GLY A 150 9.07 4.26 9.09
C GLY A 150 8.85 4.12 10.57
#